data_AF-A0A453RPZ0-F1
#
_entry.id   AF-A0A453RPZ0-F1
#
_cell.length_a   1.000
_cell.length_b   1.000
_cell.length_c   1.000
_cell.angle_alpha   90.00
_cell.angle_beta   90.00
_cell.angle_gamma   90.00
#
_symmetry.space_group_name_H-M   'P 1'
#
loop_
_entity.id
_entity.type
_entity.pdbx_description
1 polymer ?
#
loop_
_entity_poly.entity_id
_entity_poly.type
_entity_poly.pdbx_seq_one_letter_code
_entity_poly.pdbx_strand_id
1 'polypeptide(L)'
;MHIFHQEMMKYGVTEKKLQLLQDVSGVFRPGVLTALMGITGAGKTTLLDVLAGRKTGGYIEGTIRIAGYPKKQDTFSRISGYCEQSDIHSPNLTVHESLQFSAWLRLPSNVNSRQRDV
;
A
#
# COMPACT_ATOMS: atom_id res chain seq x y z
N MET A 1 27.68 -5.30 -9.72
CA MET A 1 26.80 -4.11 -9.85
C MET A 1 27.51 -2.82 -9.39
N HIS A 2 28.81 -2.64 -9.70
CA HIS A 2 29.59 -1.45 -9.29
C HIS A 2 29.89 -0.47 -10.44
N ILE A 3 29.62 -0.88 -11.69
CA ILE A 3 30.01 -0.12 -12.89
C ILE A 3 28.99 0.97 -13.23
N PHE A 4 27.68 0.72 -12.99
CA PHE A 4 26.62 1.70 -13.28
C PHE A 4 26.62 2.94 -12.36
N HIS A 5 27.21 2.84 -11.16
CA HIS A 5 27.23 3.97 -10.22
C HIS A 5 28.23 5.07 -10.62
N GLN A 6 29.35 4.71 -11.27
CA GLN A 6 30.35 5.69 -11.69
C GLN A 6 29.91 6.54 -12.89
N GLU A 7 29.13 5.98 -13.82
CA GLU A 7 28.69 6.74 -14.99
C GLU A 7 27.65 7.81 -14.63
N MET A 8 26.74 7.54 -13.69
CA MET A 8 25.72 8.52 -13.28
C MET A 8 26.32 9.73 -12.54
N MET A 9 27.42 9.53 -11.82
CA MET A 9 28.14 10.62 -11.13
C MET A 9 28.94 11.52 -12.09
N LYS A 10 29.29 11.05 -13.29
CA LYS A 10 29.96 11.87 -14.32
C LYS A 10 29.03 12.92 -14.96
N TYR A 11 27.72 12.73 -14.91
CA TYR A 11 26.73 13.63 -15.50
C TYR A 11 26.17 14.68 -14.53
N GLY A 12 26.82 14.91 -13.38
CA GLY A 12 26.41 15.97 -12.45
C GLY A 12 25.06 15.74 -11.77
N VAL A 13 24.51 14.52 -11.87
CA VAL A 13 23.32 14.13 -11.12
C VAL A 13 23.75 13.84 -9.69
N THR A 14 23.88 14.90 -8.89
CA THR A 14 23.91 14.77 -7.43
C THR A 14 22.50 14.39 -6.99
N GLU A 15 22.12 13.13 -7.21
CA GLU A 15 20.83 12.62 -6.75
C GLU A 15 20.87 12.59 -5.23
N LYS A 16 20.48 13.71 -4.61
CA LYS A 16 20.27 13.81 -3.18
C LYS A 16 19.14 12.85 -2.86
N LYS A 17 19.49 11.64 -2.41
CA LYS A 17 18.52 10.64 -1.96
C LYS A 17 17.68 11.26 -0.85
N LEU A 18 16.42 11.55 -1.14
CA LEU A 18 15.50 12.08 -0.15
C LEU A 18 15.07 10.94 0.78
N GLN A 19 15.56 10.98 2.01
CA GLN A 19 15.17 10.03 3.03
C GLN A 19 13.81 10.42 3.62
N LEU A 20 12.79 9.62 3.34
CA LEU A 20 11.41 9.89 3.80
C LEU A 20 11.10 9.24 5.16
N LEU A 21 11.70 8.08 5.42
CA LEU A 21 11.54 7.31 6.65
C LEU A 21 12.92 6.84 7.11
N GLN A 22 13.14 6.82 8.42
CA GLN A 22 14.40 6.41 9.04
C GLN A 22 14.09 5.52 10.24
N ASP A 23 14.72 4.34 10.28
CA ASP A 23 14.73 3.41 11.42
C ASP A 23 13.35 3.18 12.07
N VAL A 24 12.33 2.99 11.23
CA VAL A 24 10.97 2.73 11.69
C VAL A 24 10.84 1.27 12.10
N SER A 25 10.39 1.03 13.33
CA SER A 25 10.05 -0.29 13.85
C SER A 25 8.67 -0.27 14.49
N GLY A 26 7.95 -1.39 14.38
CA GLY A 26 6.59 -1.50 14.93
C GLY A 26 5.99 -2.89 14.73
N VAL A 27 4.99 -3.22 15.54
CA VAL A 27 4.24 -4.48 15.47
C VAL A 27 2.76 -4.17 15.61
N PHE A 28 1.96 -4.67 14.67
CA PHE A 28 0.51 -4.54 14.67
C PHE A 28 -0.12 -5.87 15.07
N ARG A 29 -0.98 -5.86 16.09
CA ARG A 29 -1.64 -7.07 16.59
C ARG A 29 -3.02 -7.23 15.96
N PRO A 30 -3.41 -8.45 15.53
CA PRO A 30 -4.77 -8.72 15.09
C PRO A 30 -5.81 -8.34 16.15
N GLY A 31 -6.93 -7.76 15.73
CA GLY A 31 -8.02 -7.36 16.63
C GLY A 31 -7.80 -6.03 17.37
N VAL A 32 -6.65 -5.36 17.15
CA VAL A 32 -6.36 -4.06 17.77
C VAL A 32 -6.34 -2.97 16.70
N LEU A 33 -7.16 -1.93 16.88
CA LEU A 33 -7.09 -0.72 16.08
C LEU A 33 -5.80 0.03 16.42
N THR A 34 -4.88 0.15 15.46
CA THR A 34 -3.65 0.94 15.62
C THR A 34 -3.78 2.24 14.85
N ALA A 35 -3.62 3.38 15.54
CA ALA A 35 -3.66 4.71 14.94
C ALA A 35 -2.24 5.27 14.79
N LEU A 36 -1.91 5.80 13.61
CA LEU A 36 -0.66 6.50 13.33
C LEU A 36 -0.92 8.01 13.32
N MET A 37 -0.38 8.72 14.32
CA MET A 37 -0.65 10.15 14.55
C MET A 37 0.62 10.98 14.41
N GLY A 38 0.49 12.24 13.97
CA GLY A 38 1.62 13.16 13.85
C GLY A 38 1.31 14.37 12.95
N ILE A 39 2.24 15.32 12.87
CA ILE A 39 2.10 16.53 12.03
C ILE A 39 2.08 16.21 10.53
N THR A 40 1.46 17.07 9.72
CA THR A 40 1.51 16.97 8.25
C THR A 40 2.96 16.96 7.78
N GLY A 41 3.30 16.08 6.84
CA GLY A 41 4.67 15.92 6.33
C GLY A 41 5.56 14.96 7.13
N ALA A 42 5.12 14.44 8.28
CA ALA A 42 5.89 13.47 9.08
C ALA A 42 6.07 12.07 8.44
N GLY A 43 5.65 11.87 7.18
CA GLY A 43 5.79 10.58 6.50
C GLY A 43 4.74 9.52 6.85
N LYS A 44 3.63 9.89 7.50
CA LYS A 44 2.53 8.95 7.85
C LYS A 44 1.95 8.22 6.64
N THR A 45 1.51 9.00 5.65
CA THR A 45 0.98 8.45 4.39
C THR A 45 2.05 7.63 3.67
N THR A 46 3.30 8.09 3.69
CA THR A 46 4.43 7.35 3.10
C THR A 46 4.66 5.99 3.77
N LEU A 47 4.58 5.91 5.11
CA LEU A 47 4.69 4.65 5.84
C LEU A 47 3.55 3.71 5.47
N LEU A 48 2.32 4.22 5.41
CA LEU A 48 1.15 3.45 5.00
C LEU A 48 1.25 2.97 3.55
N ASP A 49 1.73 3.80 2.62
CA ASP A 49 1.93 3.44 1.21
C ASP A 49 3.00 2.36 1.02
N VAL A 50 4.07 2.40 1.81
CA VAL A 50 5.14 1.37 1.80
C VAL A 50 4.61 0.04 2.34
N LEU A 51 3.84 0.08 3.43
CA LEU A 51 3.17 -1.11 3.96
C LEU A 51 2.18 -1.68 2.94
N ALA A 52 1.33 -0.83 2.36
CA ALA A 52 0.41 -1.12 1.25
C ALA A 52 1.13 -1.71 0.02
N GLY A 53 2.42 -1.38 -0.13
CA GLY A 53 3.23 -1.70 -1.32
C GLY A 53 2.78 -0.96 -2.57
N ARG A 54 2.20 0.23 -2.39
CA ARG A 54 1.80 1.13 -3.48
C ARG A 54 2.93 2.09 -3.89
N LYS A 55 3.99 2.20 -3.08
CA LYS A 55 5.15 3.03 -3.41
C LYS A 55 5.98 2.34 -4.51
N THR A 56 5.78 2.74 -5.75
CA THR A 56 6.46 2.19 -6.96
C THR A 56 7.82 2.82 -7.26
N GLY A 57 8.20 3.89 -6.54
CA GLY A 57 9.47 4.59 -6.75
C GLY A 57 10.25 4.79 -5.45
N GLY A 58 11.57 4.67 -5.54
CA GLY A 58 12.50 4.78 -4.43
C GLY A 58 13.05 3.43 -3.95
N TYR A 59 13.94 3.49 -2.95
CA TYR A 59 14.54 2.31 -2.33
C TYR A 59 13.83 2.04 -1.00
N ILE A 60 13.39 0.81 -0.80
CA ILE A 60 12.81 0.34 0.46
C ILE A 60 13.76 -0.70 1.03
N GLU A 61 14.33 -0.40 2.19
CA GLU A 61 15.24 -1.27 2.90
C GLU A 61 14.61 -1.71 4.24
N GLY A 62 15.02 -2.88 4.73
CA GLY A 62 14.48 -3.48 5.95
C GLY A 62 13.59 -4.70 5.67
N THR A 63 12.92 -5.17 6.72
CA THR A 63 12.10 -6.40 6.65
C THR A 63 10.68 -6.13 7.14
N ILE A 64 9.70 -6.60 6.38
CA ILE A 64 8.29 -6.52 6.74
C ILE A 64 7.76 -7.95 6.78
N ARG A 65 7.13 -8.32 7.90
CA ARG A 65 6.56 -9.66 8.12
C ARG A 65 5.07 -9.58 8.42
N ILE A 66 4.32 -10.49 7.83
CA ILE A 66 2.86 -10.59 7.95
C ILE A 66 2.54 -11.99 8.42
N ALA A 67 1.92 -12.11 9.60
CA ALA A 67 1.67 -13.39 10.26
C ALA A 67 2.91 -14.31 10.34
N GLY A 68 4.10 -13.72 10.51
CA GLY A 68 5.38 -14.44 10.59
C GLY A 68 6.09 -14.68 9.25
N TYR A 69 5.43 -14.47 8.11
CA TYR A 69 6.01 -14.67 6.77
C TYR A 69 6.56 -13.36 6.20
N PRO A 70 7.63 -13.39 5.39
CA PRO A 70 8.09 -12.20 4.67
C PRO A 70 6.99 -11.68 3.73
N LYS A 71 6.79 -10.36 3.71
CA LYS A 71 5.79 -9.71 2.85
C LYS A 71 6.11 -9.98 1.37
N LYS A 72 5.18 -10.64 0.67
CA LYS A 72 5.17 -10.74 -0.79
C LYS A 72 4.05 -9.87 -1.34
N GLN A 73 4.36 -9.01 -2.31
CA GLN A 73 3.41 -8.01 -2.79
C GLN A 73 2.16 -8.63 -3.41
N ASP A 74 2.31 -9.69 -4.21
CA ASP A 74 1.18 -10.37 -4.88
C ASP A 74 0.19 -11.03 -3.93
N THR A 75 0.68 -11.55 -2.80
CA THR A 75 -0.16 -12.16 -1.77
C THR A 75 -0.77 -11.09 -0.89
N PHE A 76 0.01 -10.05 -0.56
CA PHE A 76 -0.43 -8.99 0.33
C PHE A 76 -1.61 -8.21 -0.22
N SER A 77 -1.57 -7.84 -1.50
CA SER A 77 -2.66 -7.11 -2.17
C SER A 77 -4.00 -7.86 -2.17
N ARG A 78 -3.99 -9.20 -2.03
CA ARG A 78 -5.20 -10.04 -1.96
C ARG A 78 -5.80 -10.12 -0.56
N ILE A 79 -5.00 -9.92 0.49
CA ILE A 79 -5.42 -10.08 1.89
C ILE A 79 -5.56 -8.75 2.63
N SER A 80 -5.09 -7.65 2.05
CA SER A 80 -5.17 -6.30 2.62
C SER A 80 -6.09 -5.39 1.80
N GLY A 81 -6.95 -4.63 2.47
CA GLY A 81 -7.61 -3.47 1.88
C GLY A 81 -6.83 -2.19 2.19
N TYR A 82 -6.71 -1.30 1.21
CA TYR A 82 -6.14 0.04 1.39
C TYR A 82 -7.19 1.07 1.01
N CYS A 83 -7.46 2.01 1.93
CA CYS A 83 -8.32 3.16 1.68
C CYS A 83 -7.42 4.37 1.46
N GLU A 84 -7.65 5.08 0.35
CA GLU A 84 -6.89 6.28 0.02
C GLU A 84 -7.39 7.48 0.84
N GLN A 85 -6.62 8.56 0.86
CA GLN A 85 -7.03 9.80 1.53
C GLN A 85 -8.22 10.48 0.82
N SER A 86 -8.35 10.25 -0.48
CA SER A 86 -9.45 10.73 -1.31
C SER A 86 -10.15 9.56 -1.97
N ASP A 87 -11.46 9.47 -1.82
CA ASP A 87 -12.25 8.44 -2.47
C ASP A 87 -12.61 8.85 -3.91
N ILE A 88 -12.55 7.90 -4.84
CA ILE A 88 -12.95 8.08 -6.24
C ILE A 88 -14.19 7.21 -6.46
N HIS A 89 -15.35 7.86 -6.59
CA HIS A 89 -16.62 7.21 -6.88
C HIS A 89 -17.31 7.89 -8.07
N SER A 90 -18.08 7.11 -8.83
CA SER A 90 -18.91 7.67 -9.89
C SER A 90 -20.07 8.46 -9.27
N PRO A 91 -20.28 9.73 -9.65
CA PRO A 91 -21.39 10.52 -9.11
C PRO A 91 -22.76 10.05 -9.61
N ASN A 92 -22.80 9.20 -10.65
CA ASN A 92 -24.01 8.70 -11.27
C ASN A 92 -24.48 7.34 -10.73
N LEU A 93 -23.73 6.73 -9.81
CA LEU A 93 -24.10 5.45 -9.21
C LEU A 93 -24.60 5.65 -7.79
N THR A 94 -25.61 4.89 -7.42
CA THR A 94 -26.03 4.75 -6.02
C THR A 94 -24.97 3.99 -5.21
N VAL A 95 -25.05 4.10 -3.89
CA VAL A 95 -24.19 3.33 -2.97
C VAL A 95 -24.35 1.82 -3.20
N HIS A 96 -25.59 1.37 -3.44
CA HIS A 96 -25.91 -0.04 -3.68
C HIS A 96 -25.22 -0.55 -4.95
N GLU A 97 -25.37 0.14 -6.08
CA GLU A 97 -24.75 -0.24 -7.35
C GLU A 97 -23.22 -0.23 -7.26
N SER A 98 -22.64 0.74 -6.55
CA SER A 98 -21.20 0.82 -6.35
C SER A 98 -20.67 -0.38 -5.55
N LEU A 99 -21.41 -0.80 -4.51
CA LEU A 99 -21.06 -1.95 -3.69
C LEU A 99 -21.21 -3.26 -4.47
N GLN A 100 -22.30 -3.40 -5.24
CA GLN A 100 -22.57 -4.55 -6.09
C GLN A 100 -21.48 -4.70 -7.17
N PHE A 101 -21.08 -3.61 -7.80
CA PHE A 101 -19.98 -3.59 -8.77
C PHE A 101 -18.65 -4.03 -8.14
N SER A 102 -18.33 -3.54 -6.93
CA SER A 102 -17.13 -3.97 -6.19
C SER A 102 -17.17 -5.46 -5.83
N ALA A 103 -18.34 -5.96 -5.41
CA ALA A 103 -18.55 -7.36 -5.08
C ALA A 103 -18.34 -8.26 -6.32
N TRP A 104 -18.86 -7.88 -7.48
CA TRP A 104 -18.67 -8.63 -8.73
C TRP A 104 -17.20 -8.75 -9.15
N LEU A 105 -16.39 -7.71 -8.93
CA LEU A 105 -14.97 -7.72 -9.29
C LEU A 105 -14.10 -8.51 -8.30
N ARG A 106 -14.49 -8.56 -7.02
CA ARG A 106 -13.66 -9.14 -5.95
C ARG A 106 -14.08 -10.55 -5.54
N LEU A 107 -15.34 -10.93 -5.72
CA LEU A 107 -15.83 -12.23 -5.29
C LEU A 107 -15.50 -13.34 -6.31
N PRO A 108 -15.10 -14.53 -5.82
CA PRO A 108 -14.84 -15.66 -6.69
C PRO A 108 -16.11 -16.18 -7.39
N SER A 109 -15.92 -16.87 -8.52
CA SER A 109 -16.99 -17.38 -9.39
C SER A 109 -17.94 -18.36 -8.71
N ASN A 110 -17.53 -18.96 -7.58
CA ASN A 110 -18.29 -19.91 -6.78
C ASN A 110 -19.34 -19.27 -5.84
N VAL A 111 -19.36 -17.95 -5.69
CA VAL A 111 -20.36 -17.25 -4.87
C VAL A 111 -21.66 -17.12 -5.67
N ASN A 112 -22.75 -17.67 -5.14
CA ASN A 112 -24.07 -17.66 -5.80
C ASN A 112 -24.60 -16.24 -5.99
N SER A 113 -25.38 -16.00 -7.04
CA SER A 113 -25.94 -14.67 -7.37
C SER A 113 -26.70 -14.04 -6.20
N ARG A 114 -27.47 -14.84 -5.45
CA ARG A 114 -28.20 -14.41 -4.24
C ARG A 114 -27.30 -13.98 -3.07
N GLN A 115 -26.04 -14.41 -3.04
CA GLN A 115 -25.06 -13.99 -2.04
C GLN A 115 -24.23 -12.79 -2.50
N ARG A 116 -24.29 -12.45 -3.80
CA ARG A 116 -23.63 -11.27 -4.38
C ARG A 116 -24.52 -10.04 -4.35
N ASP A 117 -25.82 -10.23 -4.43
CA ASP A 117 -26.82 -9.19 -4.24
C ASP A 117 -27.08 -9.05 -2.74
N VAL A 118 -26.30 -8.16 -2.11
CA VAL A 118 -26.48 -7.74 -0.71
C VAL A 118 -27.64 -6.74 -0.62
#